data_AF-A0A1V5Q3B5-F1
#
_entry.id   AF-A0A1V5Q3B5-F1
#
_cell.length_a   1.000
_cell.length_b   1.000
_cell.length_c   1.000
_cell.angle_alpha   90.00
_cell.angle_beta   90.00
_cell.angle_gamma   90.00
#
_symmetry.space_group_name_H-M   'P 1'
#
loop_
_entity.id
_entity.type
_entity.pdbx_description
1 polymer ?
#
loop_
_entity_poly.entity_id
_entity_poly.type
_entity_poly.pdbx_seq_one_letter_code
_entity_poly.pdbx_strand_id
1 'polypeptide(L)' 'MLTPPPHEPGVLPRWLHEQGADLIIAGGMGQRAQALFDQNGIKVVVGAPPEDPETLAASYLAGTLQAGPNVCDH' A
#
# COMPACT_ATOMS: atom_id res chain seq x y z
N MET A 1 10.49 -9.11 -14.17
CA MET A 1 10.47 -8.18 -13.00
C MET A 1 10.36 -6.77 -13.54
N LEU A 2 9.45 -5.96 -12.98
CA LEU A 2 9.32 -4.54 -13.34
C LEU A 2 10.36 -3.72 -12.56
N THR A 3 10.92 -2.69 -13.18
CA THR A 3 11.81 -1.74 -12.51
C THR A 3 10.98 -0.57 -12.01
N PRO A 4 10.88 -0.32 -10.69
CA PRO A 4 10.18 0.85 -10.18
C PRO A 4 10.93 2.14 -10.54
N PRO A 5 10.22 3.26 -10.72
CA PRO A 5 10.84 4.56 -10.94
C PRO A 5 11.56 5.06 -9.66
N PRO A 6 12.37 6.13 -9.76
CA PRO A 6 13.00 6.76 -8.60
C PRO A 6 11.99 7.16 -7.51
N HIS A 7 12.43 7.10 -6.25
CA HIS A 7 11.58 7.48 -5.13
C HIS A 7 11.45 9.01 -5.03
N GLU A 8 10.40 9.52 -5.66
CA GLU A 8 9.98 10.92 -5.55
C GLU A 8 8.52 11.01 -5.11
N PRO A 9 8.12 12.04 -4.35
CA PRO A 9 6.73 12.21 -3.93
C PRO A 9 5.76 12.22 -5.13
N GLY A 10 4.79 11.30 -5.14
CA GLY A 10 3.75 11.22 -6.16
C GLY A 10 4.10 10.38 -7.39
N VAL A 11 5.37 10.05 -7.61
CA VAL A 11 5.79 9.22 -8.76
C VAL A 11 5.33 7.77 -8.60
N LEU A 12 5.52 7.18 -7.41
CA LEU A 12 5.09 5.80 -7.13
C LEU A 12 3.57 5.60 -7.18
N PRO A 13 2.73 6.48 -6.58
CA PRO A 13 1.27 6.41 -6.72
C PRO A 13 0.79 6.38 -8.17
N ARG A 14 1.30 7.29 -9.00
CA ARG A 14 0.93 7.33 -10.42
C ARG A 14 1.39 6.07 -11.16
N TRP A 15 2.64 5.67 -10.96
CA TRP A 15 3.19 4.49 -11.63
C TRP A 15 2.41 3.22 -11.27
N LEU A 16 2.10 3.00 -9.98
CA LEU A 16 1.32 1.84 -9.56
C LEU A 16 -0.11 1.86 -10.12
N HIS A 17 -0.72 3.03 -10.23
CA HIS A 17 -2.02 3.19 -10.89
C HIS A 17 -1.95 2.81 -12.38
N GLU A 18 -0.91 3.25 -13.09
CA GLU A 18 -0.66 2.89 -14.49
C GLU A 18 -0.43 1.38 -14.67
N GLN A 19 0.11 0.69 -13.65
CA GLN A 19 0.22 -0.77 -13.63
C GLN A 19 -1.10 -1.49 -13.29
N GLY A 20 -2.18 -0.77 -13.00
CA GLY A 20 -3.48 -1.31 -12.67
C GLY A 20 -3.65 -1.73 -11.21
N ALA A 21 -2.77 -1.27 -10.31
CA ALA A 21 -2.94 -1.51 -8.88
C ALA A 21 -4.10 -0.65 -8.33
N ASP A 22 -4.97 -1.27 -7.53
CA ASP A 22 -6.12 -0.66 -6.87
C ASP A 22 -6.01 -0.70 -5.33
N LEU A 23 -5.03 -1.44 -4.81
CA LEU A 23 -4.80 -1.64 -3.38
C LEU A 23 -3.31 -1.71 -3.06
N ILE A 24 -2.93 -1.10 -1.92
CA ILE A 24 -1.62 -1.26 -1.28
C ILE A 24 -1.82 -1.73 0.16
N ILE A 25 -1.04 -2.73 0.56
CA ILE A 25 -0.96 -3.24 1.93
C ILE A 25 0.45 -2.92 2.45
N ALA A 26 0.53 -2.22 3.59
CA ALA A 26 1.80 -1.83 4.20
C ALA A 26 1.74 -1.93 5.72
N GLY A 27 2.89 -2.16 6.37
CA GLY A 27 3.00 -2.08 7.83
C GLY A 27 2.81 -0.65 8.35
N GLY A 28 3.34 0.34 7.63
CA GLY A 28 3.10 1.75 7.93
C GLY A 28 3.27 2.63 6.70
N MET A 29 2.61 3.79 6.70
CA MET A 29 2.71 4.78 5.62
C MET A 29 2.43 6.18 6.18
N GLY A 30 3.21 7.18 5.76
CA GLY A 30 2.96 8.58 6.14
C GLY A 30 1.67 9.13 5.51
N GLN A 31 0.97 10.03 6.21
CA GLN A 31 -0.33 10.60 5.79
C GLN A 31 -0.31 11.20 4.38
N ARG A 32 0.77 11.92 4.02
CA ARG A 32 0.92 12.48 2.67
C ARG A 32 0.96 11.41 1.59
N ALA A 33 1.63 10.28 1.84
CA ALA A 33 1.70 9.20 0.87
C ALA A 33 0.35 8.50 0.72
N GLN A 34 -0.34 8.24 1.84
CA GLN A 34 -1.70 7.70 1.84
C GLN A 34 -2.64 8.55 0.99
N ALA A 35 -2.63 9.88 1.20
CA ALA A 35 -3.43 10.81 0.42
C ALA A 35 -3.08 10.81 -1.08
N LEU A 36 -1.81 10.63 -1.45
CA LEU A 36 -1.40 10.57 -2.86
C LEU A 36 -1.89 9.27 -3.54
N PHE A 37 -1.89 8.15 -2.84
CA PHE A 37 -2.47 6.90 -3.34
C PHE A 37 -3.99 7.00 -3.49
N ASP A 38 -4.68 7.55 -2.49
CA ASP A 38 -6.12 7.75 -2.53
C ASP A 38 -6.56 8.65 -3.70
N GLN A 39 -5.83 9.75 -3.95
CA GLN A 39 -6.05 10.62 -5.12
C GLN A 39 -5.90 9.90 -6.48
N ASN A 40 -5.15 8.80 -6.53
CA ASN A 40 -5.01 7.95 -7.72
C ASN A 40 -5.98 6.76 -7.70
N GLY A 41 -6.97 6.75 -6.81
CA GLY A 41 -7.95 5.66 -6.68
C GLY A 41 -7.38 4.37 -6.11
N ILE A 42 -6.21 4.44 -5.47
CA ILE A 42 -5.55 3.28 -4.86
C ILE A 42 -5.87 3.27 -3.37
N LYS A 43 -6.55 2.22 -2.92
CA LYS A 43 -6.83 2.00 -1.50
C LYS A 43 -5.56 1.68 -0.75
N VAL A 44 -5.43 2.17 0.48
CA VAL A 44 -4.29 1.86 1.34
C VAL A 44 -4.77 1.18 2.61
N VAL A 45 -4.17 0.03 2.92
CA VAL A 45 -4.27 -0.65 4.22
C VAL A 45 -2.93 -0.50 4.92
N VAL A 46 -2.93 0.19 6.05
CA VAL A 46 -1.76 0.32 6.94
C VAL A 46 -1.89 -0.59 8.15
N GLY A 47 -0.78 -0.89 8.83
CA GLY A 47 -0.77 -1.77 10.00
C GLY A 47 -0.77 -3.25 9.66
N ALA A 48 -0.43 -3.65 8.43
CA ALA A 48 -0.30 -5.07 8.12
C ALA A 48 0.78 -5.73 8.99
N PRO A 49 0.53 -6.96 9.51
CA PRO A 49 1.53 -7.70 10.25
C PRO A 49 2.72 -8.08 9.36
N PRO A 50 3.91 -8.36 9.94
CA PRO A 50 5.09 -8.79 9.21
C PRO A 50 4.94 -10.26 8.77
N GLU A 51 4.12 -10.47 7.75
CA GLU A 51 3.79 -11.76 7.14
C GLU A 51 4.20 -11.79 5.66
N ASP A 52 4.22 -12.98 5.06
CA ASP A 52 4.53 -13.13 3.64
C ASP A 52 3.49 -12.43 2.74
N PRO A 53 3.90 -11.82 1.61
CA PRO A 53 2.98 -11.12 0.70
C PRO A 53 1.80 -11.97 0.23
N GLU A 54 2.03 -13.25 -0.05
CA GLU A 54 1.00 -14.21 -0.45
C GLU A 54 -0.05 -14.41 0.66
N THR A 55 0.39 -14.51 1.91
CA THR A 55 -0.48 -14.66 3.09
C THR A 55 -1.30 -13.39 3.32
N LEU A 56 -0.68 -12.21 3.19
CA LEU A 56 -1.36 -10.93 3.32
C LEU A 56 -2.43 -10.73 2.24
N ALA A 57 -2.09 -11.02 0.97
CA ALA A 57 -3.02 -10.93 -0.15
C ALA A 57 -4.19 -11.89 0.02
N ALA A 58 -3.93 -13.15 0.36
CA ALA A 58 -4.97 -14.15 0.61
C ALA A 58 -5.91 -13.73 1.76
N SER A 59 -5.36 -13.22 2.86
CA SER A 59 -6.13 -12.77 4.02
C SER A 59 -6.99 -11.54 3.68
N TYR A 60 -6.48 -10.61 2.86
CA TYR A 60 -7.27 -9.47 2.40
C TYR A 60 -8.44 -9.93 1.53
N LEU A 61 -8.19 -10.81 0.56
CA LEU A 61 -9.22 -11.34 -0.32
C LEU A 61 -10.27 -12.17 0.43
N ALA A 62 -9.89 -12.84 1.52
CA ALA A 62 -10.78 -13.56 2.41
C ALA A 62 -11.55 -12.64 3.40
N GLY A 63 -11.23 -11.35 3.46
CA GLY A 63 -11.80 -10.41 4.43
C GLY A 63 -11.35 -10.67 5.88
N THR A 64 -10.24 -11.38 6.09
CA THR A 64 -9.72 -11.77 7.41
C THR A 64 -8.45 -11.04 7.80
N LEU A 65 -7.88 -10.20 6.92
CA LEU A 65 -6.68 -9.42 7.23
C LEU A 65 -6.94 -8.48 8.41
N GLN A 66 -6.24 -8.71 9.52
CA GLN A 66 -6.27 -7.84 10.68
C GLN A 66 -5.16 -6.78 10.57
N ALA A 67 -5.56 -5.56 10.24
CA ALA A 67 -4.69 -4.40 10.26
C ALA A 67 -4.56 -3.84 11.69
N GLY A 68 -3.32 -3.61 12.10
CA GLY A 68 -2.94 -2.96 13.36
C GLY A 68 -2.75 -1.45 13.23
N PRO A 69 -2.06 -0.81 14.20
CA PRO A 69 -1.76 0.62 14.14
C PRO A 69 -0.79 0.95 13.00
N ASN A 70 -0.85 2.18 12.50
CA ASN A 70 0.11 2.69 11.53
C ASN A 70 1.48 2.89 12.20
N VAL A 71 2.50 2.19 11.72
CA VAL A 71 3.85 2.27 12.30
C VAL A 71 4.54 3.61 11.98
N CYS A 72 4.00 4.42 11.06
CA CYS A 72 4.59 5.68 10.59
C CYS A 72 3.97 6.96 11.20
N ASP A 73 3.43 6.90 12.42
CA ASP A 73 2.80 8.06 13.09
C ASP A 73 3.82 9.02 13.77
N HIS A 74 4.95 9.30 13.11
CA HIS A 74 5.97 10.28 13.56
C HIS A 74 6.08 11.47 12.61
#